data_AF-A0A812UU67-F1
#
_entry.id   AF-A0A812UU67-F1
#
_cell.length_a   1.000
_cell.length_b   1.000
_cell.length_c   1.000
_cell.angle_alpha   90.00
_cell.angle_beta   90.00
_cell.angle_gamma   90.00
#
_symmetry.space_group_name_H-M   'P 1'
#
loop_
_entity.id
_entity.type
_entity.pdbx_description
1 polymer ?
#
loop_
_entity_poly.entity_id
_entity_poly.type
_entity_poly.pdbx_seq_one_letter_code
_entity_poly.pdbx_strand_id
1 'polypeptide(L)'
;MEAVLPTARRQDMQEMCPLYDSRITPWALWALGIIKRATGTMSMVSLWPSGVHPEDFADEYTASVMTIVGRILLGLYKTRDKSYVNVPTEMLYREDVLEVENIHAPHYDVDGNPNFYWFEAIVPKIVLRKLYVPLMTCFYSALRKLNVENSSMTGRFDDALDDPTHNTWDAVLKSGKFKSKRDWVMSFYNIAHTMDGNPLWPQQMTDFSVYFKKDEWDDQLERAIAFHLIGAHRLEVGSFSFEDVPGVGSVQLPFRIALNVFGGLVVRDGFGKYGVDLYFNEDGLPTLLVTPDGDKVARGDKQWQYWKFVWRSTLVTGVTLVDHLHFTHFRTGNLLSRSIRIALPPDHPHRRLLSIFTFGTIFVNIQAVHVLLGPNHLLHRATPFSDFVKLSHKVPGMLDDITDAPSIKAIAEDDEWKSLSPKLQSLPFYSDGRLLWAAIKKFVAAAFPKLSLCSADGALAEPLTRLKIEMVNETMQAGYHVDDRLAKMYLGDAAVSCKDLLPAVQHRMAVYIFVVTGYHRHVGFVGDYYADPSLASMSWKSGEPYGRPRQHMIMSVVNVFTSMRQPLLKEDYTHLFRGLAPDQEEILTKAWRTFQEDLKQVEEEIDRRNEKREILNINMSPKVVESAVSK
;
A
#
# COMPACT_ATOMS: atom_id res chain seq x y z
N MET A 1 -33.63 -3.20 -15.04
CA MET A 1 -32.18 -3.02 -15.23
C MET A 1 -31.78 -1.56 -15.53
N GLU A 2 -32.57 -0.56 -15.11
CA GLU A 2 -32.29 0.88 -15.36
C GLU A 2 -32.77 1.79 -14.21
N ALA A 3 -32.72 1.32 -12.97
CA ALA A 3 -32.69 2.26 -11.85
C ALA A 3 -31.24 2.75 -11.74
N VAL A 4 -30.89 3.73 -12.58
CA VAL A 4 -29.63 4.47 -12.47
C VAL A 4 -29.66 5.13 -11.10
N LEU A 5 -29.01 4.48 -10.12
CA LEU A 5 -28.77 5.08 -8.82
C LEU A 5 -28.06 6.41 -9.08
N PRO A 6 -28.41 7.49 -8.34
CA PRO A 6 -27.74 8.78 -8.53
C PRO A 6 -26.23 8.56 -8.46
N THR A 7 -25.55 8.86 -9.56
CA THR A 7 -24.11 8.75 -9.68
C THR A 7 -23.47 9.61 -8.62
N ALA A 8 -22.40 9.11 -7.98
CA ALA A 8 -21.57 9.92 -7.10
C ALA A 8 -21.28 11.27 -7.77
N ARG A 9 -21.31 12.36 -6.99
CA ARG A 9 -21.00 13.67 -7.57
C ARG A 9 -19.51 13.64 -7.92
N ARG A 10 -19.20 13.60 -9.21
CA ARG A 10 -17.84 13.77 -9.71
C ARG A 10 -17.40 15.20 -9.40
N GLN A 11 -16.76 15.38 -8.25
CA GLN A 11 -16.10 16.64 -7.91
C GLN A 11 -14.69 16.55 -8.45
N ASP A 12 -14.37 17.39 -9.42
CA ASP A 12 -12.96 17.61 -9.77
C ASP A 12 -12.22 18.08 -8.50
N MET A 13 -10.97 17.68 -8.33
CA MET A 13 -10.11 18.18 -7.24
C MET A 13 -10.06 19.72 -7.21
N GLN A 14 -10.33 20.36 -8.35
CA GLN A 14 -10.51 21.81 -8.45
C GLN A 14 -11.69 22.33 -7.62
N GLU A 15 -12.79 21.57 -7.51
CA GLU A 15 -13.97 21.94 -6.73
C GLU A 15 -13.79 21.68 -5.23
N MET A 16 -12.95 20.71 -4.86
CA MET A 16 -12.72 20.33 -3.46
C MET A 16 -11.87 21.34 -2.68
N CYS A 17 -11.11 22.17 -3.40
CA CYS A 17 -10.36 23.25 -2.79
C CYS A 17 -11.00 24.60 -3.13
N PRO A 18 -11.72 25.25 -2.21
CA PRO A 18 -12.21 26.63 -2.42
C PRO A 18 -11.06 27.62 -2.70
N LEU A 19 -9.83 27.28 -2.27
CA LEU A 19 -8.61 28.04 -2.55
C LEU A 19 -8.00 27.75 -3.94
N TYR A 20 -8.63 26.89 -4.75
CA TYR A 20 -8.25 26.67 -6.15
C TYR A 20 -8.54 27.91 -7.01
N ASP A 21 -9.28 28.88 -6.46
CA ASP A 21 -9.40 30.22 -7.01
C ASP A 21 -8.01 30.77 -7.39
N SER A 22 -7.90 31.22 -8.64
CA SER A 22 -6.73 31.90 -9.20
C SER A 22 -6.17 33.02 -8.32
N ARG A 23 -6.98 33.59 -7.42
CA ARG A 23 -6.59 34.66 -6.48
C ARG A 23 -5.77 34.16 -5.29
N ILE A 24 -5.93 32.90 -4.88
CA ILE A 24 -5.28 32.36 -3.67
C ILE A 24 -4.05 31.52 -4.01
N THR A 25 -4.02 30.92 -5.20
CA THR A 25 -2.85 30.20 -5.72
C THR A 25 -1.53 31.01 -5.60
N PRO A 26 -1.47 32.31 -5.95
CA PRO A 26 -0.26 33.11 -5.80
C PRO A 26 0.23 33.23 -4.35
N TRP A 27 -0.69 33.33 -3.37
CA TRP A 27 -0.34 33.39 -1.95
C TRP A 27 0.24 32.08 -1.44
N ALA A 28 -0.34 30.95 -1.83
CA ALA A 28 0.17 29.64 -1.47
C ALA A 28 1.58 29.42 -2.07
N LEU A 29 1.77 29.76 -3.34
CA LEU A 29 3.08 29.71 -4.00
C LEU A 29 4.09 30.65 -3.35
N TRP A 30 3.67 31.86 -2.95
CA TRP A 30 4.52 32.80 -2.21
C TRP A 30 4.94 32.25 -0.84
N ALA A 31 4.02 31.66 -0.09
CA ALA A 31 4.32 31.04 1.21
C ALA A 31 5.29 29.86 1.06
N LEU A 32 5.10 29.02 0.04
CA LEU A 32 6.03 27.93 -0.30
C LEU A 32 7.41 28.48 -0.72
N GLY A 33 7.45 29.58 -1.46
CA GLY A 33 8.68 30.30 -1.80
C GLY A 33 9.40 30.93 -0.59
N ILE A 34 8.67 31.31 0.46
CA ILE A 34 9.27 31.69 1.75
C ILE A 34 9.86 30.47 2.41
N ILE A 35 9.14 29.35 2.47
CA ILE A 35 9.64 28.11 3.07
C ILE A 35 10.93 27.70 2.37
N LYS A 36 10.99 27.71 1.03
CA LYS A 36 12.23 27.48 0.27
C LYS A 36 13.36 28.41 0.71
N ARG A 37 13.14 29.73 0.73
CA ARG A 37 14.19 30.68 1.16
C ARG A 37 14.64 30.42 2.60
N ALA A 38 13.71 30.04 3.46
CA ALA A 38 14.00 29.64 4.82
C ALA A 38 14.79 28.32 4.87
N THR A 39 14.55 27.34 3.98
CA THR A 39 15.26 26.04 4.00
C THR A 39 16.77 26.19 3.93
N GLY A 40 17.29 27.12 3.12
CA GLY A 40 18.74 27.40 3.07
C GLY A 40 19.29 27.93 4.40
N THR A 41 18.55 28.81 5.07
CA THR A 41 18.91 29.30 6.42
C THR A 41 18.63 28.30 7.54
N MET A 42 17.72 27.35 7.33
CA MET A 42 17.33 26.29 8.27
C MET A 42 18.38 25.17 8.39
N SER A 43 19.42 25.17 7.56
CA SER A 43 20.64 24.40 7.81
C SER A 43 21.21 24.67 9.21
N MET A 44 21.01 25.89 9.74
CA MET A 44 21.39 26.28 11.11
C MET A 44 20.50 25.66 12.21
N VAL A 45 19.32 25.13 11.86
CA VAL A 45 18.34 24.56 12.82
C VAL A 45 18.38 23.02 12.79
N SER A 46 19.45 22.42 12.26
CA SER A 46 19.64 20.95 12.20
C SER A 46 18.52 20.18 11.46
N LEU A 47 17.75 20.84 10.58
CA LEU A 47 16.71 20.18 9.77
C LEU A 47 17.29 19.33 8.62
N TRP A 48 18.52 19.60 8.23
CA TRP A 48 19.25 18.84 7.21
C TRP A 48 20.48 18.17 7.82
N PRO A 49 20.85 16.95 7.38
CA PRO A 49 22.07 16.33 7.83
C PRO A 49 23.28 17.22 7.50
N SER A 50 24.26 17.27 8.41
CA SER A 50 25.50 18.02 8.18
C SER A 50 26.20 17.56 6.91
N GLY A 51 26.51 18.50 6.00
CA GLY A 51 27.13 18.24 4.70
C GLY A 51 26.14 17.92 3.57
N VAL A 52 24.84 18.09 3.79
CA VAL A 52 23.82 17.98 2.74
C VAL A 52 23.38 19.36 2.29
N HIS A 53 23.47 19.58 0.98
CA HIS A 53 23.08 20.80 0.30
C HIS A 53 21.85 20.51 -0.57
N PRO A 54 20.64 21.05 -0.25
CA PRO A 54 19.43 20.78 -1.01
C PRO A 54 19.57 21.09 -2.51
N GLU A 55 20.33 22.14 -2.85
CA GLU A 55 20.64 22.53 -4.23
C GLU A 55 21.27 21.41 -5.07
N ASP A 56 22.05 20.50 -4.46
CA ASP A 56 22.75 19.43 -5.18
C ASP A 56 21.79 18.37 -5.77
N PHE A 57 20.57 18.25 -5.24
CA PHE A 57 19.63 17.19 -5.63
C PHE A 57 18.17 17.61 -5.74
N ALA A 58 17.70 18.50 -4.89
CA ALA A 58 16.30 18.84 -4.76
C ALA A 58 15.93 20.05 -5.62
N ASP A 59 14.79 19.96 -6.30
CA ASP A 59 14.09 21.14 -6.79
C ASP A 59 13.25 21.78 -5.65
N GLU A 60 12.56 22.89 -5.95
CA GLU A 60 11.72 23.57 -4.95
C GLU A 60 10.67 22.66 -4.31
N TYR A 61 10.05 21.80 -5.12
CA TYR A 61 9.06 20.83 -4.66
C TYR A 61 9.69 19.83 -3.70
N THR A 62 10.78 19.18 -4.10
CA THR A 62 11.46 18.15 -3.31
C THR A 62 11.94 18.72 -1.98
N ALA A 63 12.58 19.90 -2.00
CA ALA A 63 13.04 20.56 -0.77
C ALA A 63 11.87 20.90 0.18
N SER A 64 10.77 21.40 -0.37
CA SER A 64 9.56 21.73 0.40
C SER A 64 8.91 20.49 1.01
N VAL A 65 8.79 19.40 0.24
CA VAL A 65 8.25 18.12 0.72
C VAL A 65 9.13 17.54 1.82
N MET A 66 10.44 17.47 1.61
CA MET A 66 11.39 16.96 2.60
C MET A 66 11.30 17.74 3.92
N THR A 67 11.16 19.06 3.83
CA THR A 67 11.07 19.93 5.02
C THR A 67 9.71 19.79 5.71
N ILE A 68 8.63 20.00 4.97
CA ILE A 68 7.28 20.09 5.55
C ILE A 68 6.79 18.70 5.93
N VAL A 69 6.79 17.75 4.99
CA VAL A 69 6.31 16.39 5.25
C VAL A 69 7.37 15.63 6.04
N GLY A 70 8.59 15.54 5.49
CA GLY A 70 9.68 14.72 6.04
C GLY A 70 10.13 15.10 7.45
N ARG A 71 10.12 16.39 7.82
CA ARG A 71 10.60 16.86 9.13
C ARG A 71 9.50 17.33 10.05
N ILE A 72 8.64 18.23 9.57
CA ILE A 72 7.67 18.91 10.45
C ILE A 72 6.48 17.99 10.72
N LEU A 73 5.75 17.58 9.68
CA LEU A 73 4.56 16.77 9.85
C LEU A 73 4.89 15.41 10.46
N LEU A 74 5.88 14.71 9.94
CA LEU A 74 6.25 13.41 10.49
C LEU A 74 6.86 13.49 11.90
N GLY A 75 7.58 14.56 12.22
CA GLY A 75 8.07 14.81 13.59
C GLY A 75 6.95 15.06 14.61
N LEU A 76 5.77 15.51 14.15
CA LEU A 76 4.59 15.71 14.99
C LEU A 76 3.69 14.47 15.08
N TYR A 77 3.98 13.43 14.32
CA TYR A 77 3.21 12.19 14.33
C TYR A 77 3.34 11.47 15.67
N LYS A 78 2.28 10.79 16.09
CA LYS A 78 2.25 9.93 17.27
C LYS A 78 1.73 8.54 16.89
N THR A 79 2.38 7.49 17.40
CA THR A 79 1.91 6.11 17.23
C THR A 79 0.48 5.95 17.72
N ARG A 80 -0.32 5.23 16.94
CA ARG A 80 -1.72 4.92 17.24
C ARG A 80 -1.85 3.51 17.79
N ASP A 81 -2.77 3.34 18.73
CA ASP A 81 -3.16 2.05 19.32
C ASP A 81 -4.70 1.91 19.30
N LYS A 82 -5.22 0.80 19.81
CA LYS A 82 -6.65 0.47 19.90
C LYS A 82 -7.53 1.57 20.47
N SER A 83 -7.01 2.45 21.32
CA SER A 83 -7.78 3.55 21.92
C SER A 83 -8.21 4.60 20.90
N TYR A 84 -7.56 4.63 19.73
CA TYR A 84 -7.94 5.50 18.62
C TYR A 84 -9.10 4.94 17.78
N VAL A 85 -9.43 3.65 17.93
CA VAL A 85 -10.57 3.05 17.24
C VAL A 85 -11.84 3.41 17.98
N ASN A 86 -12.60 4.33 17.41
CA ASN A 86 -13.82 4.85 18.02
C ASN A 86 -15.01 3.92 17.82
N VAL A 87 -15.92 3.98 18.79
CA VAL A 87 -17.28 3.49 18.62
C VAL A 87 -17.96 4.30 17.51
N PRO A 88 -18.49 3.65 16.45
CA PRO A 88 -19.29 4.31 15.43
C PRO A 88 -20.49 5.06 16.01
N THR A 89 -20.72 6.28 15.53
CA THR A 89 -21.82 7.14 15.98
C THR A 89 -22.74 7.62 14.86
N GLU A 90 -22.29 7.55 13.61
CA GLU A 90 -22.98 8.17 12.47
C GLU A 90 -22.98 7.25 11.23
N MET A 91 -23.99 7.43 10.39
CA MET A 91 -24.06 6.84 9.06
C MET A 91 -23.30 7.71 8.06
N LEU A 92 -22.70 7.09 7.04
CA LEU A 92 -22.19 7.80 5.86
C LEU A 92 -23.30 7.91 4.81
N TYR A 93 -23.45 9.10 4.24
CA TYR A 93 -24.36 9.32 3.13
C TYR A 93 -23.64 9.12 1.79
N ARG A 94 -24.36 8.64 0.77
CA ARG A 94 -23.75 8.32 -0.54
C ARG A 94 -23.24 9.59 -1.25
N GLU A 95 -23.90 10.71 -1.03
CA GLU A 95 -23.54 12.02 -1.56
C GLU A 95 -22.23 12.58 -0.99
N ASP A 96 -21.74 12.03 0.14
CA ASP A 96 -20.46 12.43 0.76
C ASP A 96 -19.25 11.68 0.15
N VAL A 97 -19.45 10.90 -0.91
CA VAL A 97 -18.40 10.19 -1.64
C VAL A 97 -17.86 11.05 -2.77
N LEU A 98 -16.53 11.22 -2.76
CA LEU A 98 -15.76 11.85 -3.83
C LEU A 98 -15.26 10.79 -4.79
N GLU A 99 -15.31 11.11 -6.08
CA GLU A 99 -14.64 10.35 -7.13
C GLU A 99 -13.40 11.14 -7.55
N VAL A 100 -12.21 10.57 -7.36
CA VAL A 100 -10.97 11.09 -7.91
C VAL A 100 -10.36 10.04 -8.81
N GLU A 101 -10.32 10.35 -10.10
CA GLU A 101 -10.07 9.36 -11.13
C GLU A 101 -11.04 8.18 -11.01
N ASN A 102 -10.54 6.96 -10.82
CA ASN A 102 -11.33 5.75 -10.64
C ASN A 102 -11.46 5.34 -9.15
N ILE A 103 -11.13 6.25 -8.22
CA ILE A 103 -11.11 5.97 -6.78
C ILE A 103 -12.23 6.74 -6.11
N HIS A 104 -13.11 5.98 -5.46
CA HIS A 104 -14.28 6.52 -4.78
C HIS A 104 -14.01 6.55 -3.27
N ALA A 105 -13.72 7.71 -2.69
CA ALA A 105 -13.41 7.85 -1.26
C ALA A 105 -14.36 8.86 -0.60
N PRO A 106 -14.86 8.61 0.63
CA PRO A 106 -15.65 9.61 1.36
C PRO A 106 -14.85 10.90 1.55
N HIS A 107 -15.49 12.05 1.70
CA HIS A 107 -14.78 13.30 2.03
C HIS A 107 -14.22 13.30 3.46
N TYR A 108 -14.79 12.49 4.36
CA TYR A 108 -14.35 12.36 5.75
C TYR A 108 -14.79 11.00 6.32
N ASP A 109 -14.17 10.57 7.42
CA ASP A 109 -14.60 9.37 8.14
C ASP A 109 -15.62 9.74 9.22
N VAL A 110 -16.84 9.19 9.12
CA VAL A 110 -17.95 9.39 10.07
C VAL A 110 -17.67 8.77 11.45
N ASP A 111 -16.74 7.80 11.54
CA ASP A 111 -16.30 7.23 12.81
C ASP A 111 -15.25 8.12 13.51
N GLY A 112 -14.97 9.29 12.94
CA GLY A 112 -14.00 10.25 13.41
C GLY A 112 -12.70 10.19 12.62
N ASN A 113 -11.98 11.29 12.64
CA ASN A 113 -10.65 11.33 12.05
C ASN A 113 -9.69 10.59 12.99
N PRO A 114 -8.86 9.66 12.47
CA PRO A 114 -7.72 9.20 13.24
C PRO A 114 -6.86 10.42 13.59
N ASN A 115 -6.71 10.73 14.88
CA ASN A 115 -5.87 11.86 15.28
C ASN A 115 -4.40 11.54 14.95
N PHE A 116 -3.88 12.02 13.82
CA PHE A 116 -2.47 11.94 13.40
C PHE A 116 -1.59 12.79 14.30
N TYR A 117 -2.14 13.92 14.75
CA TYR A 117 -1.42 14.90 15.54
C TYR A 117 -2.04 15.06 16.92
N TRP A 118 -1.19 15.30 17.92
CA TRP A 118 -1.64 15.52 19.30
C TRP A 118 -2.69 16.64 19.42
N PHE A 119 -2.59 17.66 18.57
CA PHE A 119 -3.51 18.79 18.62
C PHE A 119 -4.91 18.42 18.11
N GLU A 120 -5.06 17.39 17.27
CA GLU A 120 -6.38 16.99 16.77
C GLU A 120 -7.28 16.46 17.90
N ALA A 121 -6.69 15.95 18.99
CA ALA A 121 -7.43 15.56 20.18
C ALA A 121 -8.02 16.75 20.96
N ILE A 122 -7.46 17.96 20.80
CA ILE A 122 -7.92 19.18 21.51
C ILE A 122 -8.72 20.12 20.59
N VAL A 123 -8.59 20.00 19.26
CA VAL A 123 -9.33 20.82 18.32
C VAL A 123 -10.75 20.26 18.16
N PRO A 124 -11.81 21.08 18.32
CA PRO A 124 -13.18 20.61 18.14
C PRO A 124 -13.39 19.95 16.76
N LYS A 125 -14.08 18.80 16.73
CA LYS A 125 -14.34 18.03 15.49
C LYS A 125 -14.90 18.88 14.34
N ILE A 126 -15.78 19.84 14.65
CA ILE A 126 -16.35 20.74 13.65
C ILE A 126 -15.29 21.64 13.00
N VAL A 127 -14.28 22.08 13.74
CA VAL A 127 -13.15 22.87 13.22
C VAL A 127 -12.26 21.98 12.36
N LEU A 128 -11.94 20.76 12.82
CA LEU A 128 -11.16 19.82 12.00
C LEU A 128 -11.86 19.53 10.66
N ARG A 129 -13.17 19.26 10.70
CA ARG A 129 -13.95 18.91 9.50
C ARG A 129 -14.16 20.10 8.56
N LYS A 130 -14.48 21.29 9.08
CA LYS A 130 -14.83 22.47 8.26
C LYS A 130 -13.62 23.29 7.81
N LEU A 131 -12.50 23.22 8.51
CA LEU A 131 -11.32 24.03 8.22
C LEU A 131 -10.08 23.20 7.90
N TYR A 132 -9.70 22.27 8.78
CA TYR A 132 -8.43 21.55 8.64
C TYR A 132 -8.38 20.66 7.38
N VAL A 133 -9.39 19.82 7.17
CA VAL A 133 -9.42 18.92 5.99
C VAL A 133 -9.42 19.71 4.66
N PRO A 134 -10.26 20.75 4.46
CA PRO A 134 -10.17 21.59 3.27
C PRO A 134 -8.83 22.31 3.13
N LEU A 135 -8.26 22.82 4.24
CA LEU A 135 -6.97 23.51 4.22
C LEU A 135 -5.84 22.58 3.78
N MET A 136 -5.79 21.35 4.31
CA MET A 136 -4.80 20.35 3.92
C MET A 136 -4.97 19.95 2.45
N THR A 137 -6.21 19.72 2.02
CA THR A 137 -6.54 19.41 0.61
C THR A 137 -6.05 20.52 -0.32
N CYS A 138 -6.26 21.78 0.06
CA CYS A 138 -5.78 22.94 -0.68
C CYS A 138 -4.26 23.08 -0.65
N PHE A 139 -3.63 22.83 0.49
CA PHE A 139 -2.18 22.85 0.63
C PHE A 139 -1.53 21.82 -0.30
N TYR A 140 -2.02 20.58 -0.33
CA TYR A 140 -1.52 19.56 -1.24
C TYR A 140 -1.78 19.92 -2.70
N SER A 141 -2.95 20.47 -3.01
CA SER A 141 -3.25 20.97 -4.36
C SER A 141 -2.29 22.09 -4.80
N ALA A 142 -1.87 22.97 -3.89
CA ALA A 142 -0.88 24.01 -4.18
C ALA A 142 0.52 23.42 -4.39
N LEU A 143 0.93 22.43 -3.59
CA LEU A 143 2.21 21.73 -3.77
C LEU A 143 2.36 21.14 -5.18
N ARG A 144 1.28 20.62 -5.78
CA ARG A 144 1.30 20.07 -7.16
C ARG A 144 1.71 21.08 -8.22
N LYS A 145 1.43 22.36 -8.01
CA LYS A 145 1.71 23.43 -8.99
C LYS A 145 3.17 23.92 -8.93
N LEU A 146 3.92 23.55 -7.89
CA LEU A 146 5.35 23.88 -7.80
C LEU A 146 6.15 23.22 -8.92
N ASN A 147 7.03 23.99 -9.55
CA ASN A 147 7.93 23.53 -10.63
C ASN A 147 7.22 22.84 -11.80
N VAL A 148 6.01 23.30 -12.11
CA VAL A 148 5.30 22.84 -13.31
C VAL A 148 5.24 23.95 -14.34
N GLU A 149 5.57 23.63 -15.59
CA GLU A 149 5.48 24.57 -16.69
C GLU A 149 4.08 25.18 -16.78
N ASN A 150 4.03 26.51 -16.80
CA ASN A 150 2.80 27.31 -16.84
C ASN A 150 1.79 27.01 -15.71
N SER A 151 2.23 26.44 -14.58
CA SER A 151 1.35 25.98 -13.48
C SER A 151 0.28 24.97 -13.93
N SER A 152 0.47 24.34 -15.09
CA SER A 152 -0.51 23.45 -15.69
C SER A 152 -0.51 22.07 -15.02
N MET A 153 -1.63 21.36 -14.88
CA MET A 153 -1.64 20.02 -14.29
C MET A 153 -1.25 18.92 -15.30
N THR A 154 -0.41 19.25 -16.27
CA THR A 154 -0.14 18.45 -17.48
C THR A 154 0.82 17.28 -17.26
N GLY A 155 1.40 17.12 -16.08
CA GLY A 155 2.39 16.07 -15.82
C GLY A 155 3.83 16.43 -16.18
N ARG A 156 4.10 17.65 -16.67
CA ARG A 156 5.44 18.05 -17.14
C ARG A 156 6.21 18.83 -16.08
N PHE A 157 7.29 18.26 -15.58
CA PHE A 157 8.25 18.90 -14.69
C PHE A 157 9.66 18.45 -15.06
N ASP A 158 10.66 19.29 -14.78
CA ASP A 158 12.06 18.98 -15.06
C ASP A 158 12.61 17.96 -14.04
N ASP A 159 12.95 16.76 -14.52
CA ASP A 159 13.54 15.70 -13.71
C ASP A 159 15.06 15.86 -13.51
N ALA A 160 15.70 16.77 -14.25
CA ALA A 160 17.15 17.04 -14.24
C ALA A 160 18.02 15.78 -14.42
N LEU A 161 17.58 14.83 -15.26
CA LEU A 161 18.33 13.59 -15.49
C LEU A 161 19.62 13.79 -16.29
N ASP A 162 19.66 14.81 -17.15
CA ASP A 162 20.79 15.13 -18.02
C ASP A 162 21.70 16.25 -17.48
N ASP A 163 21.37 16.80 -16.32
CA ASP A 163 22.25 17.76 -15.66
C ASP A 163 23.49 17.03 -15.09
N PRO A 164 24.72 17.40 -15.49
CA PRO A 164 25.93 16.74 -15.02
C PRO A 164 26.32 17.14 -13.59
N THR A 165 25.73 18.22 -13.06
CA THR A 165 26.09 18.85 -11.78
C THR A 165 24.99 18.75 -10.72
N HIS A 166 23.74 18.55 -11.12
CA HIS A 166 22.60 18.41 -10.22
C HIS A 166 21.97 17.03 -10.33
N ASN A 167 21.34 16.56 -9.25
CA ASN A 167 20.66 15.26 -9.23
C ASN A 167 21.57 14.09 -9.65
N THR A 168 22.87 14.17 -9.33
CA THR A 168 23.85 13.10 -9.54
C THR A 168 24.40 12.61 -8.20
N TRP A 169 24.75 11.33 -8.11
CA TRP A 169 25.42 10.81 -6.91
C TRP A 169 26.81 11.42 -6.71
N ASP A 170 27.51 11.77 -7.79
CA ASP A 170 28.80 12.43 -7.71
C ASP A 170 28.69 13.81 -7.05
N ALA A 171 27.66 14.60 -7.36
CA ALA A 171 27.43 15.90 -6.72
C ALA A 171 27.20 15.74 -5.21
N VAL A 172 26.27 14.86 -4.81
CA VAL A 172 25.88 14.71 -3.40
C VAL A 172 26.91 13.96 -2.54
N LEU A 173 27.71 13.06 -3.12
CA LEU A 173 28.73 12.31 -2.37
C LEU A 173 30.06 13.08 -2.29
N LYS A 174 30.41 13.88 -3.30
CA LYS A 174 31.66 14.67 -3.29
C LYS A 174 31.62 15.80 -2.28
N SER A 175 30.43 16.37 -2.02
CA SER A 175 30.24 17.42 -1.01
C SER A 175 30.18 16.87 0.43
N GLY A 176 30.00 15.56 0.59
CA GLY A 176 29.64 14.95 1.87
C GLY A 176 30.69 14.02 2.48
N LYS A 177 30.43 13.64 3.73
CA LYS A 177 31.19 12.63 4.51
C LYS A 177 30.67 11.19 4.34
N PHE A 178 29.76 10.98 3.39
CA PHE A 178 29.01 9.74 3.25
C PHE A 178 29.79 8.73 2.41
N LYS A 179 29.88 7.48 2.87
CA LYS A 179 30.66 6.43 2.19
C LYS A 179 29.87 5.75 1.07
N SER A 180 28.54 5.82 1.13
CA SER A 180 27.64 5.18 0.19
C SER A 180 26.38 6.01 -0.04
N LYS A 181 25.65 5.67 -1.11
CA LYS A 181 24.33 6.26 -1.42
C LYS A 181 23.32 5.97 -0.30
N ARG A 182 23.34 4.74 0.25
CA ARG A 182 22.55 4.35 1.43
C ARG A 182 22.87 5.23 2.64
N ASP A 183 24.15 5.43 2.96
CA ASP A 183 24.55 6.25 4.12
C ASP A 183 24.03 7.69 3.98
N TRP A 184 24.07 8.24 2.76
CA TRP A 184 23.54 9.57 2.48
C TRP A 184 22.01 9.62 2.70
N VAL A 185 21.24 8.69 2.13
CA VAL A 185 19.77 8.61 2.32
C VAL A 185 19.42 8.42 3.80
N MET A 186 20.06 7.47 4.47
CA MET A 186 19.76 7.15 5.87
C MET A 186 20.17 8.29 6.82
N SER A 187 21.12 9.14 6.45
CA SER A 187 21.49 10.30 7.27
C SER A 187 20.32 11.27 7.52
N PHE A 188 19.36 11.33 6.60
CA PHE A 188 18.14 12.11 6.79
C PHE A 188 17.32 11.56 7.96
N TYR A 189 17.19 10.25 8.06
CA TYR A 189 16.25 9.62 8.98
C TYR A 189 16.88 9.19 10.30
N ASN A 190 18.20 8.97 10.36
CA ASN A 190 18.91 8.55 11.58
C ASN A 190 18.81 9.57 12.73
N ILE A 191 18.58 10.84 12.42
CA ILE A 191 18.39 11.91 13.42
C ILE A 191 16.91 12.27 13.63
N ALA A 192 16.02 11.65 12.86
CA ALA A 192 14.63 12.04 12.77
C ALA A 192 13.77 11.09 13.60
N HIS A 193 12.96 11.67 14.48
CA HIS A 193 12.05 10.90 15.33
C HIS A 193 10.65 11.52 15.27
N THR A 194 9.65 10.67 15.46
CA THR A 194 8.26 11.08 15.74
C THR A 194 8.18 11.75 17.11
N MET A 195 7.03 12.33 17.44
CA MET A 195 6.83 13.05 18.70
C MET A 195 6.97 12.14 19.93
N ASP A 196 6.65 10.86 19.78
CA ASP A 196 6.81 9.82 20.79
C ASP A 196 8.20 9.15 20.79
N GLY A 197 9.15 9.71 20.03
CA GLY A 197 10.55 9.29 20.04
C GLY A 197 10.87 8.06 19.19
N ASN A 198 9.93 7.55 18.40
CA ASN A 198 10.23 6.46 17.47
C ASN A 198 11.02 6.98 16.27
N PRO A 199 11.97 6.22 15.70
CA PRO A 199 12.63 6.59 14.46
C PRO A 199 11.62 6.83 13.34
N LEU A 200 11.83 7.85 12.50
CA LEU A 200 10.97 8.06 11.33
C LEU A 200 11.12 6.93 10.32
N TRP A 201 12.35 6.50 10.03
CA TRP A 201 12.54 5.35 9.14
C TRP A 201 11.99 4.09 9.83
N PRO A 202 11.15 3.28 9.17
CA PRO A 202 10.68 2.04 9.75
C PRO A 202 11.85 1.16 10.17
N GLN A 203 11.68 0.45 11.28
CA GLN A 203 12.67 -0.54 11.71
C GLN A 203 12.91 -1.54 10.59
N GLN A 204 14.15 -1.65 10.11
CA GLN A 204 14.48 -2.58 9.04
C GLN A 204 14.31 -4.01 9.53
N MET A 205 13.55 -4.82 8.79
CA MET A 205 13.29 -6.21 9.15
C MET A 205 14.28 -7.17 8.49
N THR A 206 14.76 -6.81 7.32
CA THR A 206 15.76 -7.55 6.55
C THR A 206 16.95 -6.65 6.26
N ASP A 207 18.15 -7.08 6.67
CA ASP A 207 19.38 -6.43 6.25
C ASP A 207 19.85 -7.01 4.91
N PHE A 208 19.57 -6.31 3.82
CA PHE A 208 20.01 -6.74 2.50
C PHE A 208 21.50 -6.54 2.24
N SER A 209 22.21 -5.76 3.07
CA SER A 209 23.63 -5.46 2.81
C SER A 209 24.52 -6.70 2.87
N VAL A 210 24.07 -7.77 3.53
CA VAL A 210 24.75 -9.08 3.54
C VAL A 210 24.87 -9.72 2.14
N TYR A 211 24.02 -9.30 1.20
CA TYR A 211 24.05 -9.75 -0.20
C TYR A 211 24.86 -8.84 -1.11
N PHE A 212 25.35 -7.69 -0.62
CA PHE A 212 26.19 -6.79 -1.42
C PHE A 212 27.66 -7.20 -1.28
N LYS A 213 28.26 -7.70 -2.36
CA LYS A 213 29.63 -8.24 -2.37
C LYS A 213 30.37 -7.77 -3.61
N LYS A 214 31.60 -7.27 -3.43
CA LYS A 214 32.47 -6.82 -4.53
C LYS A 214 31.78 -5.83 -5.48
N ASP A 215 31.10 -4.85 -4.90
CA ASP A 215 30.35 -3.81 -5.61
C ASP A 215 29.18 -4.31 -6.48
N GLU A 216 28.71 -5.54 -6.23
CA GLU A 216 27.58 -6.16 -6.90
C GLU A 216 26.59 -6.78 -5.92
N TRP A 217 25.34 -6.96 -6.35
CA TRP A 217 24.34 -7.70 -5.59
C TRP A 217 24.40 -9.17 -5.95
N ASP A 218 24.58 -10.02 -4.94
CA ASP A 218 24.62 -11.48 -5.04
C ASP A 218 23.25 -12.04 -5.47
N ASP A 219 23.24 -13.09 -6.27
CA ASP A 219 22.03 -13.77 -6.77
C ASP A 219 21.14 -14.35 -5.66
N GLN A 220 21.69 -14.58 -4.47
CA GLN A 220 20.92 -14.95 -3.29
C GLN A 220 19.91 -13.85 -2.88
N LEU A 221 20.15 -12.58 -3.24
CA LEU A 221 19.20 -11.51 -3.00
C LEU A 221 17.89 -11.75 -3.76
N GLU A 222 17.95 -12.03 -5.06
CA GLU A 222 16.74 -12.26 -5.86
C GLU A 222 16.00 -13.51 -5.37
N ARG A 223 16.72 -14.56 -4.95
CA ARG A 223 16.13 -15.73 -4.29
C ARG A 223 15.42 -15.34 -2.99
N ALA A 224 16.05 -14.54 -2.13
CA ALA A 224 15.46 -14.06 -0.88
C ALA A 224 14.17 -13.30 -1.14
N ILE A 225 14.19 -12.36 -2.09
CA ILE A 225 13.04 -11.54 -2.46
C ILE A 225 11.90 -12.40 -3.02
N ALA A 226 12.21 -13.32 -3.94
CA ALA A 226 11.22 -14.12 -4.66
C ALA A 226 10.58 -15.21 -3.82
N PHE A 227 11.35 -15.91 -2.97
CA PHE A 227 10.87 -17.08 -2.24
C PHE A 227 10.55 -16.79 -0.77
N HIS A 228 11.22 -15.83 -0.16
CA HIS A 228 11.10 -15.62 1.29
C HIS A 228 10.44 -14.31 1.68
N LEU A 229 10.37 -13.33 0.79
CA LEU A 229 9.93 -11.98 1.11
C LEU A 229 8.84 -11.51 0.13
N ILE A 230 8.85 -10.23 -0.26
CA ILE A 230 7.72 -9.55 -0.90
C ILE A 230 7.30 -10.19 -2.24
N GLY A 231 8.22 -10.84 -2.96
CA GLY A 231 7.93 -11.49 -4.24
C GLY A 231 7.15 -12.80 -4.15
N ALA A 232 7.07 -13.43 -2.97
CA ALA A 232 6.54 -14.80 -2.82
C ALA A 232 5.09 -14.97 -3.30
N HIS A 233 4.27 -13.93 -3.17
CA HIS A 233 2.87 -13.95 -3.62
C HIS A 233 2.69 -13.85 -5.15
N ARG A 234 3.75 -13.51 -5.88
CA ARG A 234 3.79 -13.39 -7.36
C ARG A 234 4.61 -14.51 -8.01
N LEU A 235 5.15 -15.44 -7.23
CA LEU A 235 5.97 -16.53 -7.75
C LEU A 235 5.08 -17.57 -8.44
N GLU A 236 5.32 -17.78 -9.73
CA GLU A 236 4.63 -18.77 -10.55
C GLU A 236 5.46 -20.05 -10.66
N VAL A 237 4.77 -21.19 -10.66
CA VAL A 237 5.35 -22.52 -10.91
C VAL A 237 4.92 -22.99 -12.28
N GLY A 238 5.84 -23.54 -13.05
CA GLY A 238 5.56 -24.06 -14.38
C GLY A 238 6.71 -24.85 -14.95
N SER A 239 6.69 -25.02 -16.27
CA SER A 239 7.77 -25.66 -17.02
C SER A 239 8.17 -24.72 -18.17
N PHE A 240 8.99 -23.73 -17.83
CA PHE A 240 9.35 -22.65 -18.75
C PHE A 240 10.59 -23.06 -19.54
N SER A 241 10.41 -23.38 -20.83
CA SER A 241 11.49 -23.89 -21.68
C SER A 241 12.02 -22.80 -22.60
N PHE A 242 13.34 -22.70 -22.70
CA PHE A 242 14.04 -21.71 -23.52
C PHE A 242 15.12 -22.39 -24.37
N GLU A 243 15.15 -22.05 -25.64
CA GLU A 243 16.22 -22.41 -26.57
C GLU A 243 17.22 -21.25 -26.71
N ASP A 244 18.44 -21.54 -27.14
CA ASP A 244 19.48 -20.56 -27.46
C ASP A 244 19.73 -19.49 -26.37
N VAL A 245 19.73 -19.89 -25.10
CA VAL A 245 20.11 -18.98 -24.00
C VAL A 245 21.62 -18.72 -24.05
N PRO A 246 22.08 -17.46 -24.12
CA PRO A 246 23.52 -17.14 -24.16
C PRO A 246 24.30 -17.82 -23.05
N GLY A 247 25.36 -18.55 -23.40
CA GLY A 247 26.23 -19.26 -22.44
C GLY A 247 25.62 -20.48 -21.74
N VAL A 248 24.33 -20.77 -21.94
CA VAL A 248 23.61 -21.87 -21.27
C VAL A 248 23.07 -22.90 -22.27
N GLY A 249 22.63 -22.48 -23.46
CA GLY A 249 21.99 -23.35 -24.45
C GLY A 249 20.50 -23.54 -24.18
N SER A 250 20.01 -24.77 -24.29
CA SER A 250 18.61 -25.09 -23.96
C SER A 250 18.43 -25.32 -22.47
N VAL A 251 17.43 -24.70 -21.86
CA VAL A 251 17.15 -24.82 -20.42
C VAL A 251 15.65 -24.86 -20.16
N GLN A 252 15.26 -25.61 -19.14
CA GLN A 252 13.90 -25.65 -18.59
C GLN A 252 13.94 -25.17 -17.15
N LEU A 253 13.12 -24.18 -16.81
CA LEU A 253 13.12 -23.53 -15.51
C LEU A 253 11.75 -23.69 -14.82
N PRO A 254 11.72 -24.11 -13.54
CA PRO A 254 10.48 -24.42 -12.82
C PRO A 254 9.73 -23.21 -12.26
N PHE A 255 10.40 -22.07 -12.06
CA PHE A 255 9.80 -20.89 -11.41
C PHE A 255 10.01 -19.61 -12.21
N ARG A 256 9.04 -18.69 -12.13
CA ARG A 256 9.20 -17.33 -12.64
C ARG A 256 8.48 -16.30 -11.78
N ILE A 257 8.95 -15.06 -11.84
CA ILE A 257 8.16 -13.88 -11.49
C ILE A 257 8.02 -13.06 -12.78
N ALA A 258 6.80 -13.01 -13.30
CA ALA A 258 6.49 -12.33 -14.55
C ALA A 258 6.17 -10.85 -14.30
N LEU A 259 6.95 -9.94 -14.88
CA LEU A 259 6.77 -8.48 -14.76
C LEU A 259 6.75 -7.77 -16.11
N ASN A 260 6.92 -8.48 -17.23
CA ASN A 260 6.83 -7.88 -18.58
C ASN A 260 5.45 -7.29 -18.89
N VAL A 261 4.42 -7.61 -18.10
CA VAL A 261 3.12 -6.90 -18.10
C VAL A 261 3.25 -5.38 -17.88
N PHE A 262 4.33 -4.93 -17.21
CA PHE A 262 4.64 -3.51 -17.00
C PHE A 262 5.47 -2.88 -18.13
N GLY A 263 5.98 -3.68 -19.08
CA GLY A 263 6.83 -3.21 -20.18
C GLY A 263 6.14 -2.23 -21.14
N GLY A 264 4.82 -2.30 -21.25
CA GLY A 264 4.02 -1.39 -22.07
C GLY A 264 3.66 -0.05 -21.41
N LEU A 265 4.15 0.23 -20.20
CA LEU A 265 3.90 1.50 -19.53
C LEU A 265 4.78 2.60 -20.12
N VAL A 266 4.16 3.72 -20.49
CA VAL A 266 4.85 4.87 -21.06
C VAL A 266 5.59 5.62 -19.96
N VAL A 267 6.88 5.85 -20.19
CA VAL A 267 7.77 6.58 -19.27
C VAL A 267 8.19 7.93 -19.83
N ARG A 268 8.57 8.85 -18.95
CA ARG A 268 9.10 10.17 -19.27
C ARG A 268 10.48 10.03 -19.91
N ASP A 269 10.87 11.02 -20.71
CA ASP A 269 12.13 10.99 -21.45
C ASP A 269 13.34 10.81 -20.51
N GLY A 270 14.30 10.00 -20.94
CA GLY A 270 15.53 9.70 -20.20
C GLY A 270 15.40 8.64 -19.10
N PHE A 271 14.19 8.28 -18.65
CA PHE A 271 14.00 7.20 -17.66
C PHE A 271 14.14 5.80 -18.25
N GLY A 272 14.52 4.85 -17.39
CA GLY A 272 14.48 3.43 -17.71
C GLY A 272 13.04 2.89 -17.79
N LYS A 273 12.83 1.88 -18.65
CA LYS A 273 11.56 1.18 -18.78
C LYS A 273 11.39 0.11 -17.71
N TYR A 274 10.14 -0.10 -17.33
CA TYR A 274 9.73 -1.16 -16.42
C TYR A 274 9.61 -2.50 -17.14
N GLY A 275 9.59 -3.60 -16.37
CA GLY A 275 9.32 -4.95 -16.87
C GLY A 275 10.59 -5.75 -17.06
N VAL A 276 10.65 -6.91 -16.41
CA VAL A 276 11.60 -8.01 -16.67
C VAL A 276 10.99 -9.27 -16.09
N ASP A 277 10.90 -10.36 -16.85
CA ASP A 277 10.58 -11.66 -16.25
C ASP A 277 11.87 -12.29 -15.73
N LEU A 278 11.87 -12.74 -14.47
CA LEU A 278 13.01 -13.47 -13.89
C LEU A 278 12.63 -14.92 -13.64
N TYR A 279 13.46 -15.82 -14.15
CA TYR A 279 13.29 -17.26 -14.07
C TYR A 279 14.34 -17.87 -13.14
N PHE A 280 13.92 -18.86 -12.36
CA PHE A 280 14.75 -19.49 -11.33
C PHE A 280 14.85 -20.99 -11.56
N ASN A 281 15.99 -21.57 -11.20
CA ASN A 281 16.21 -23.01 -11.22
C ASN A 281 15.53 -23.72 -10.03
N GLU A 282 15.73 -25.04 -9.91
CA GLU A 282 15.20 -25.86 -8.81
C GLU A 282 15.65 -25.39 -7.42
N ASP A 283 16.87 -24.85 -7.30
CA ASP A 283 17.38 -24.28 -6.04
C ASP A 283 16.76 -22.91 -5.71
N GLY A 284 16.05 -22.30 -6.66
CA GLY A 284 15.48 -20.96 -6.54
C GLY A 284 16.49 -19.84 -6.84
N LEU A 285 17.61 -20.14 -7.50
CA LEU A 285 18.57 -19.14 -7.93
C LEU A 285 18.19 -18.56 -9.30
N PRO A 286 18.32 -17.23 -9.47
CA PRO A 286 18.04 -16.59 -10.74
C PRO A 286 18.96 -17.13 -11.82
N THR A 287 18.39 -17.53 -12.95
CA THR A 287 19.13 -18.17 -14.05
C THR A 287 19.00 -17.39 -15.35
N LEU A 288 17.81 -16.85 -15.63
CA LEU A 288 17.50 -16.17 -16.89
C LEU A 288 16.58 -14.97 -16.63
N LEU A 289 16.91 -13.84 -17.23
CA LEU A 289 16.05 -12.67 -17.34
C LEU A 289 15.54 -12.56 -18.79
N VAL A 290 14.26 -12.24 -18.96
CA VAL A 290 13.67 -11.90 -20.26
C VAL A 290 13.20 -10.46 -20.23
N THR A 291 13.83 -9.59 -21.04
CA THR A 291 13.53 -8.16 -21.09
C THR A 291 12.16 -7.91 -21.75
N PRO A 292 11.59 -6.69 -21.63
CA PRO A 292 10.33 -6.35 -22.30
C PRO A 292 10.37 -6.50 -23.82
N ASP A 293 11.55 -6.34 -24.40
CA ASP A 293 11.78 -6.46 -25.85
C ASP A 293 12.04 -7.92 -26.27
N GLY A 294 12.06 -8.86 -25.32
CA GLY A 294 12.22 -10.30 -25.54
C GLY A 294 13.65 -10.81 -25.48
N ASP A 295 14.62 -9.96 -25.14
CA ASP A 295 16.03 -10.35 -25.03
C ASP A 295 16.26 -11.26 -23.84
N LYS A 296 17.11 -12.28 -24.03
CA LYS A 296 17.51 -13.24 -22.99
C LYS A 296 18.85 -12.81 -22.40
N VAL A 297 18.85 -12.53 -21.10
CA VAL A 297 20.07 -12.16 -20.35
C VAL A 297 20.35 -13.24 -19.32
N ALA A 298 21.47 -13.93 -19.48
CA ALA A 298 21.88 -15.04 -18.65
C ALA A 298 22.91 -14.59 -17.59
N ARG A 299 23.08 -15.43 -16.57
CA ARG A 299 24.11 -15.21 -15.55
C ARG A 299 25.50 -15.13 -16.19
N GLY A 300 26.26 -14.09 -15.84
CA GLY A 300 27.60 -13.82 -16.38
C GLY A 300 27.61 -12.82 -17.54
N ASP A 301 26.45 -12.49 -18.10
CA ASP A 301 26.35 -11.40 -19.08
C ASP A 301 26.68 -10.05 -18.44
N LYS A 302 27.31 -9.16 -19.21
CA LYS A 302 27.69 -7.80 -18.74
C LYS A 302 26.50 -6.99 -18.22
N GLN A 303 25.29 -7.26 -18.72
CA GLN A 303 24.07 -6.56 -18.33
C GLN A 303 23.32 -7.23 -17.17
N TRP A 304 23.82 -8.35 -16.63
CA TRP A 304 23.15 -9.12 -15.57
C TRP A 304 22.75 -8.25 -14.39
N GLN A 305 23.70 -7.50 -13.81
CA GLN A 305 23.44 -6.65 -12.65
C GLN A 305 22.46 -5.50 -12.95
N TYR A 306 22.51 -4.92 -14.16
CA TYR A 306 21.57 -3.89 -14.57
C TYR A 306 20.14 -4.45 -14.61
N TRP A 307 19.92 -5.57 -15.28
CA TRP A 307 18.58 -6.14 -15.42
C TRP A 307 18.04 -6.74 -14.11
N LYS A 308 18.91 -7.20 -13.19
CA LYS A 308 18.50 -7.52 -11.82
C LYS A 308 18.01 -6.29 -11.06
N PHE A 309 18.69 -5.14 -11.19
CA PHE A 309 18.21 -3.88 -10.62
C PHE A 309 16.86 -3.46 -11.22
N VAL A 310 16.67 -3.57 -12.54
CA VAL A 310 15.38 -3.28 -13.20
C VAL A 310 14.30 -4.24 -12.71
N TRP A 311 14.60 -5.53 -12.56
CA TRP A 311 13.67 -6.52 -12.02
C TRP A 311 13.24 -6.18 -10.59
N ARG A 312 14.19 -5.91 -9.67
CA ARG A 312 13.88 -5.51 -8.28
C ARG A 312 13.05 -4.24 -8.23
N SER A 313 13.44 -3.22 -9.00
CA SER A 313 12.74 -1.94 -9.05
C SER A 313 11.31 -2.10 -9.60
N THR A 314 11.16 -2.87 -10.68
CA THR A 314 9.84 -3.19 -11.26
C THR A 314 8.98 -3.97 -10.26
N LEU A 315 9.53 -4.99 -9.59
CA LEU A 315 8.81 -5.80 -8.61
C LEU A 315 8.32 -4.95 -7.45
N VAL A 316 9.22 -4.24 -6.76
CA VAL A 316 8.86 -3.50 -5.54
C VAL A 316 7.87 -2.38 -5.86
N THR A 317 8.05 -1.66 -6.97
CA THR A 317 7.08 -0.63 -7.40
C THR A 317 5.77 -1.24 -7.87
N GLY A 318 5.80 -2.35 -8.61
CA GLY A 318 4.60 -3.08 -9.01
C GLY A 318 3.80 -3.53 -7.80
N VAL A 319 4.47 -4.08 -6.78
CA VAL A 319 3.84 -4.43 -5.51
C VAL A 319 3.28 -3.20 -4.79
N THR A 320 4.03 -2.11 -4.73
CA THR A 320 3.57 -0.88 -4.08
C THR A 320 2.31 -0.32 -4.75
N LEU A 321 2.27 -0.25 -6.08
CA LEU A 321 1.16 0.37 -6.81
C LEU A 321 -0.02 -0.58 -6.97
N VAL A 322 0.21 -1.82 -7.37
CA VAL A 322 -0.85 -2.76 -7.74
C VAL A 322 -1.36 -3.52 -6.52
N ASP A 323 -0.48 -4.24 -5.82
CA ASP A 323 -0.90 -5.16 -4.74
C ASP A 323 -1.15 -4.44 -3.42
N HIS A 324 -0.35 -3.42 -3.12
CA HIS A 324 -0.51 -2.63 -1.90
C HIS A 324 -1.58 -1.57 -2.14
N LEU A 325 -1.30 -0.57 -2.97
CA LEU A 325 -2.19 0.59 -3.09
C LEU A 325 -3.55 0.26 -3.74
N HIS A 326 -3.60 -0.37 -4.91
CA HIS A 326 -4.91 -0.69 -5.50
C HIS A 326 -5.61 -1.87 -4.81
N PHE A 327 -4.95 -3.02 -4.64
CA PHE A 327 -5.62 -4.22 -4.14
C PHE A 327 -5.98 -4.15 -2.65
N THR A 328 -5.13 -3.60 -1.78
CA THR A 328 -5.46 -3.48 -0.35
C THR A 328 -6.14 -2.17 0.00
N HIS A 329 -5.60 -1.01 -0.37
CA HIS A 329 -6.14 0.28 0.03
C HIS A 329 -7.46 0.59 -0.67
N PHE A 330 -7.48 0.71 -2.00
CA PHE A 330 -8.66 1.20 -2.72
C PHE A 330 -9.71 0.15 -2.99
N ARG A 331 -9.30 -1.08 -3.34
CA ARG A 331 -10.23 -2.17 -3.60
C ARG A 331 -10.75 -2.74 -2.29
N THR A 332 -9.88 -3.22 -1.42
CA THR A 332 -10.37 -4.00 -0.28
C THR A 332 -10.81 -3.09 0.87
N GLY A 333 -9.89 -2.31 1.43
CA GLY A 333 -10.12 -1.52 2.62
C GLY A 333 -11.16 -0.41 2.39
N ASN A 334 -11.02 0.37 1.32
CA ASN A 334 -11.91 1.48 1.03
C ASN A 334 -13.34 1.02 0.72
N LEU A 335 -13.50 0.02 -0.16
CA LEU A 335 -14.83 -0.49 -0.50
C LEU A 335 -15.52 -1.06 0.74
N LEU A 336 -14.81 -1.83 1.57
CA LEU A 336 -15.37 -2.35 2.83
C LEU A 336 -15.77 -1.21 3.77
N SER A 337 -14.86 -0.26 4.01
CA SER A 337 -15.07 0.88 4.91
C SER A 337 -16.33 1.66 4.55
N ARG A 338 -16.52 1.93 3.26
CA ARG A 338 -17.66 2.66 2.72
C ARG A 338 -18.94 1.85 2.81
N SER A 339 -18.90 0.60 2.34
CA SER A 339 -20.07 -0.28 2.31
C SER A 339 -20.67 -0.46 3.70
N ILE A 340 -19.84 -0.68 4.73
CA ILE A 340 -20.35 -0.83 6.10
C ILE A 340 -20.90 0.47 6.68
N ARG A 341 -20.32 1.62 6.33
CA ARG A 341 -20.73 2.96 6.81
C ARG A 341 -22.04 3.43 6.18
N ILE A 342 -22.30 3.03 4.94
CA ILE A 342 -23.52 3.36 4.20
C ILE A 342 -24.65 2.38 4.53
N ALA A 343 -24.33 1.08 4.66
CA ALA A 343 -25.35 0.05 4.79
C ALA A 343 -25.77 -0.25 6.23
N LEU A 344 -24.85 -0.17 7.19
CA LEU A 344 -25.08 -0.67 8.55
C LEU A 344 -25.19 0.47 9.57
N PRO A 345 -26.27 0.50 10.39
CA PRO A 345 -26.40 1.43 11.51
C PRO A 345 -25.17 1.43 12.45
N PRO A 346 -24.85 2.55 13.11
CA PRO A 346 -23.68 2.64 13.98
C PRO A 346 -23.70 1.63 15.14
N ASP A 347 -24.88 1.29 15.65
CA ASP A 347 -25.13 0.29 16.70
C ASP A 347 -25.28 -1.14 16.17
N HIS A 348 -25.14 -1.37 14.86
CA HIS A 348 -25.20 -2.72 14.30
C HIS A 348 -23.95 -3.53 14.71
N PRO A 349 -24.08 -4.78 15.19
CA PRO A 349 -22.95 -5.52 15.75
C PRO A 349 -21.84 -5.81 14.72
N HIS A 350 -22.20 -6.09 13.46
CA HIS A 350 -21.21 -6.23 12.38
C HIS A 350 -20.51 -4.91 12.06
N ARG A 351 -21.19 -3.77 12.23
CA ARG A 351 -20.58 -2.46 12.03
C ARG A 351 -19.51 -2.21 13.09
N ARG A 352 -19.83 -2.48 14.36
CA ARG A 352 -18.87 -2.42 15.48
C ARG A 352 -17.65 -3.30 15.26
N LEU A 353 -17.88 -4.54 14.83
CA LEU A 353 -16.82 -5.50 14.55
C LEU A 353 -15.92 -5.04 13.38
N LEU A 354 -16.52 -4.68 12.25
CA LEU A 354 -15.79 -4.32 11.03
C LEU A 354 -15.11 -2.94 11.11
N SER A 355 -15.50 -2.08 12.05
CA SER A 355 -14.76 -0.84 12.35
C SER A 355 -13.33 -1.09 12.83
N ILE A 356 -13.03 -2.26 13.43
CA ILE A 356 -11.66 -2.65 13.76
C ILE A 356 -10.82 -2.76 12.48
N PHE A 357 -11.38 -3.42 11.46
CA PHE A 357 -10.71 -3.75 10.20
C PHE A 357 -10.77 -2.65 9.13
N THR A 358 -11.38 -1.52 9.47
CA THR A 358 -11.55 -0.36 8.58
C THR A 358 -11.13 0.94 9.27
N PHE A 359 -10.43 0.82 10.41
CA PHE A 359 -9.91 1.97 11.14
C PHE A 359 -8.99 2.80 10.25
N GLY A 360 -9.23 4.11 10.15
CA GLY A 360 -8.36 5.06 9.46
C GLY A 360 -8.23 4.87 7.94
N THR A 361 -8.85 3.84 7.36
CA THR A 361 -8.74 3.51 5.93
C THR A 361 -9.29 4.60 5.03
N ILE A 362 -10.46 5.16 5.37
CA ILE A 362 -11.04 6.28 4.63
C ILE A 362 -10.08 7.47 4.64
N PHE A 363 -9.62 7.87 5.83
CA PHE A 363 -8.73 9.00 5.97
C PHE A 363 -7.46 8.83 5.12
N VAL A 364 -6.77 7.69 5.26
CA VAL A 364 -5.49 7.51 4.58
C VAL A 364 -5.65 7.42 3.07
N ASN A 365 -6.76 6.86 2.59
CA ASN A 365 -7.03 6.79 1.16
C ASN A 365 -7.37 8.15 0.55
N ILE A 366 -8.11 9.00 1.28
CA ILE A 366 -8.31 10.40 0.89
C ILE A 366 -6.95 11.11 0.78
N GLN A 367 -6.08 10.95 1.78
CA GLN A 367 -4.74 11.54 1.73
C GLN A 367 -3.91 10.96 0.57
N ALA A 368 -3.96 9.65 0.31
CA ALA A 368 -3.24 9.02 -0.78
C ALA A 368 -3.67 9.58 -2.15
N VAL A 369 -4.97 9.72 -2.36
CA VAL A 369 -5.53 10.37 -3.55
C VAL A 369 -5.01 11.81 -3.67
N HIS A 370 -4.98 12.54 -2.55
CA HIS A 370 -4.56 13.93 -2.55
C HIS A 370 -3.06 14.16 -2.55
N VAL A 371 -2.20 13.22 -2.17
CA VAL A 371 -0.76 13.46 -1.96
C VAL A 371 0.11 12.57 -2.83
N LEU A 372 -0.39 11.37 -3.17
CA LEU A 372 0.36 10.34 -3.86
C LEU A 372 -0.04 10.25 -5.34
N LEU A 373 -1.32 10.01 -5.63
CA LEU A 373 -1.76 9.59 -6.97
C LEU A 373 -2.03 10.71 -7.97
N GLY A 374 -2.27 11.93 -7.51
CA GLY A 374 -2.58 13.02 -8.43
C GLY A 374 -1.46 13.30 -9.45
N PRO A 375 -1.77 13.89 -10.61
CA PRO A 375 -0.72 14.43 -11.48
C PRO A 375 0.19 15.39 -10.72
N ASN A 376 1.49 15.41 -11.05
CA ASN A 376 2.53 16.22 -10.42
C ASN A 376 2.74 16.00 -8.92
N HIS A 377 2.29 14.87 -8.35
CA HIS A 377 2.45 14.56 -6.94
C HIS A 377 3.54 13.55 -6.61
N LEU A 378 3.64 13.15 -5.34
CA LEU A 378 4.79 12.40 -4.85
C LEU A 378 5.04 11.13 -5.65
N LEU A 379 4.02 10.29 -5.88
CA LEU A 379 4.23 9.06 -6.67
C LEU A 379 4.49 9.37 -8.13
N HIS A 380 3.79 10.32 -8.74
CA HIS A 380 4.06 10.68 -10.13
C HIS A 380 5.50 11.20 -10.31
N ARG A 381 6.03 12.00 -9.37
CA ARG A 381 7.41 12.49 -9.40
C ARG A 381 8.45 11.43 -9.01
N ALA A 382 8.09 10.49 -8.14
CA ALA A 382 8.97 9.38 -7.74
C ALA A 382 9.07 8.28 -8.81
N THR A 383 8.04 8.12 -9.64
CA THR A 383 7.95 7.11 -10.70
C THR A 383 8.28 7.71 -12.08
N PRO A 384 8.62 6.89 -13.09
CA PRO A 384 8.97 7.41 -14.41
C PRO A 384 7.74 7.63 -15.30
N PHE A 385 6.52 7.35 -14.85
CA PHE A 385 5.36 7.30 -15.75
C PHE A 385 5.00 8.69 -16.30
N SER A 386 4.68 8.75 -17.59
CA SER A 386 4.25 10.00 -18.26
C SER A 386 2.78 10.33 -18.05
N ASP A 387 1.94 9.29 -17.93
CA ASP A 387 0.49 9.43 -17.75
C ASP A 387 0.04 8.59 -16.57
N PHE A 388 0.11 9.21 -15.40
CA PHE A 388 -0.23 8.58 -14.13
C PHE A 388 -1.76 8.34 -13.99
N VAL A 389 -2.58 9.15 -14.65
CA VAL A 389 -4.05 9.01 -14.65
C VAL A 389 -4.45 7.74 -15.39
N LYS A 390 -3.90 7.53 -16.59
CA LYS A 390 -4.13 6.32 -17.38
C LYS A 390 -3.69 5.06 -16.63
N LEU A 391 -2.60 5.14 -15.86
CA LEU A 391 -2.19 4.02 -15.00
C LEU A 391 -3.27 3.72 -13.94
N SER A 392 -3.77 4.74 -13.24
CA SER A 392 -4.81 4.59 -12.22
C SER A 392 -6.07 3.90 -12.78
N HIS A 393 -6.47 4.22 -14.01
CA HIS A 393 -7.64 3.61 -14.67
C HIS A 393 -7.37 2.20 -15.20
N LYS A 394 -6.11 1.86 -15.55
CA LYS A 394 -5.75 0.55 -16.07
C LYS A 394 -5.65 -0.51 -14.98
N VAL A 395 -5.12 -0.15 -13.80
CA VAL A 395 -4.81 -1.12 -12.73
C VAL A 395 -6.04 -1.91 -12.23
N PRO A 396 -7.24 -1.33 -12.02
CA PRO A 396 -8.41 -2.10 -11.58
C PRO A 396 -8.74 -3.30 -12.46
N GLY A 397 -8.68 -3.13 -13.78
CA GLY A 397 -8.94 -4.19 -14.74
C GLY A 397 -7.84 -5.26 -14.81
N MET A 398 -6.71 -5.04 -14.15
CA MET A 398 -5.63 -6.03 -14.01
C MET A 398 -5.77 -6.88 -12.74
N LEU A 399 -6.67 -6.51 -11.81
CA LEU A 399 -6.80 -7.18 -10.51
C LEU A 399 -7.98 -8.14 -10.51
N ASP A 400 -7.70 -9.41 -10.26
CA ASP A 400 -8.72 -10.44 -9.97
C ASP A 400 -9.57 -10.05 -8.76
N ASP A 401 -10.75 -10.68 -8.63
CA ASP A 401 -11.51 -10.55 -7.39
C ASP A 401 -10.68 -10.95 -6.16
N ILE A 402 -10.95 -10.30 -5.02
CA ILE A 402 -10.21 -10.58 -3.79
C ILE A 402 -10.32 -12.05 -3.39
N THR A 403 -11.44 -12.73 -3.72
CA THR A 403 -11.61 -14.16 -3.45
C THR A 403 -10.99 -15.05 -4.53
N ASP A 404 -10.71 -14.50 -5.71
CA ASP A 404 -10.24 -15.25 -6.87
C ASP A 404 -8.74 -15.05 -7.16
N ALA A 405 -8.13 -14.03 -6.56
CA ALA A 405 -6.69 -13.77 -6.66
C ALA A 405 -5.90 -15.05 -6.30
N PRO A 406 -5.02 -15.55 -7.20
CA PRO A 406 -4.39 -16.87 -7.04
C PRO A 406 -3.68 -17.07 -5.70
N SER A 407 -2.97 -16.05 -5.23
CA SER A 407 -2.25 -16.08 -3.95
C SER A 407 -3.18 -16.14 -2.74
N ILE A 408 -4.36 -15.52 -2.83
CA ILE A 408 -5.39 -15.58 -1.79
C ILE A 408 -6.06 -16.95 -1.80
N LYS A 409 -6.47 -17.46 -2.97
CA LYS A 409 -7.05 -18.80 -3.12
C LYS A 409 -6.13 -19.89 -2.55
N ALA A 410 -4.85 -19.83 -2.88
CA ALA A 410 -3.82 -20.74 -2.38
C ALA A 410 -3.71 -20.77 -0.83
N ILE A 411 -4.01 -19.66 -0.16
CA ILE A 411 -4.05 -19.58 1.31
C ILE A 411 -5.43 -20.02 1.83
N ALA A 412 -6.49 -19.61 1.15
CA ALA A 412 -7.86 -19.66 1.65
C ALA A 412 -8.55 -21.02 1.43
N GLU A 413 -8.23 -21.71 0.34
CA GLU A 413 -8.88 -22.90 -0.17
C GLU A 413 -7.95 -24.13 -0.06
N ASP A 414 -8.48 -25.24 0.48
CA ASP A 414 -7.66 -26.43 0.77
C ASP A 414 -7.18 -27.16 -0.48
N ASP A 415 -8.00 -27.17 -1.54
CA ASP A 415 -7.65 -27.87 -2.77
C ASP A 415 -6.60 -27.09 -3.56
N GLU A 416 -6.71 -25.77 -3.60
CA GLU A 416 -5.70 -24.87 -4.17
C GLU A 416 -4.36 -25.00 -3.43
N TRP A 417 -4.38 -25.01 -2.09
CA TRP A 417 -3.19 -25.28 -1.29
C TRP A 417 -2.53 -26.63 -1.63
N LYS A 418 -3.31 -27.71 -1.69
CA LYS A 418 -2.79 -29.05 -1.99
C LYS A 418 -2.21 -29.14 -3.40
N SER A 419 -2.69 -28.31 -4.32
CA SER A 419 -2.18 -28.22 -5.70
C SER A 419 -0.81 -27.53 -5.79
N LEU A 420 -0.44 -26.73 -4.78
CA LEU A 420 0.88 -26.09 -4.74
C LEU A 420 1.98 -27.13 -4.59
N SER A 421 3.14 -26.87 -5.21
CA SER A 421 4.34 -27.68 -4.99
C SER A 421 4.77 -27.63 -3.51
N PRO A 422 5.45 -28.67 -2.98
CA PRO A 422 5.95 -28.65 -1.61
C PRO A 422 6.85 -27.44 -1.30
N LYS A 423 7.59 -26.96 -2.31
CA LYS A 423 8.41 -25.76 -2.19
C LYS A 423 7.55 -24.51 -1.94
N LEU A 424 6.48 -24.30 -2.71
CA LEU A 424 5.56 -23.18 -2.50
C LEU A 424 4.85 -23.25 -1.14
N GLN A 425 4.37 -24.44 -0.75
CA GLN A 425 3.73 -24.63 0.55
C GLN A 425 4.66 -24.27 1.72
N SER A 426 5.97 -24.45 1.55
CA SER A 426 6.96 -24.13 2.58
C SER A 426 7.33 -22.64 2.67
N LEU A 427 6.94 -21.81 1.68
CA LEU A 427 7.30 -20.40 1.69
C LEU A 427 6.57 -19.65 2.81
N PRO A 428 7.23 -18.73 3.53
CA PRO A 428 6.63 -18.04 4.66
C PRO A 428 5.28 -17.36 4.36
N PHE A 429 5.16 -16.72 3.19
CA PHE A 429 3.90 -16.08 2.78
C PHE A 429 2.70 -17.06 2.81
N TYR A 430 2.89 -18.27 2.25
CA TYR A 430 1.86 -19.30 2.19
C TYR A 430 1.71 -20.02 3.53
N SER A 431 2.82 -20.52 4.09
CA SER A 431 2.80 -21.35 5.30
C SER A 431 2.28 -20.60 6.53
N ASP A 432 2.68 -19.33 6.68
CA ASP A 432 2.29 -18.51 7.83
C ASP A 432 0.98 -17.77 7.53
N GLY A 433 0.75 -17.41 6.26
CA GLY A 433 -0.53 -16.87 5.81
C GLY A 433 -1.68 -17.82 6.09
N ARG A 434 -1.48 -19.14 5.93
CA ARG A 434 -2.49 -20.16 6.30
C ARG A 434 -2.79 -20.23 7.79
N LEU A 435 -1.79 -19.99 8.66
CA LEU A 435 -2.02 -19.94 10.11
C LEU A 435 -2.90 -18.75 10.48
N LEU A 436 -2.55 -17.56 9.97
CA LEU A 436 -3.32 -16.35 10.19
C LEU A 436 -4.73 -16.46 9.59
N TRP A 437 -4.85 -16.98 8.36
CA TRP A 437 -6.12 -17.25 7.71
C TRP A 437 -7.01 -18.19 8.53
N ALA A 438 -6.47 -19.27 9.09
CA ALA A 438 -7.24 -20.20 9.90
C ALA A 438 -7.83 -19.52 11.14
N ALA A 439 -7.05 -18.67 11.82
CA ALA A 439 -7.52 -17.88 12.97
C ALA A 439 -8.64 -16.90 12.55
N ILE A 440 -8.46 -16.18 11.44
CA ILE A 440 -9.46 -15.24 10.90
C ILE A 440 -10.74 -15.96 10.50
N LYS A 441 -10.65 -17.08 9.78
CA LYS A 441 -11.79 -17.89 9.35
C LYS A 441 -12.58 -18.41 10.54
N LYS A 442 -11.90 -18.90 11.58
CA LYS A 442 -12.53 -19.35 12.83
C LYS A 442 -13.24 -18.20 13.55
N PHE A 443 -12.59 -17.03 13.62
CA PHE A 443 -13.18 -15.83 14.21
C PHE A 443 -14.46 -15.37 13.48
N VAL A 444 -14.42 -15.25 12.15
CA VAL A 444 -15.59 -14.87 11.34
C VAL A 444 -16.71 -15.91 11.49
N ALA A 445 -16.37 -17.20 11.51
CA ALA A 445 -17.34 -18.27 11.75
C ALA A 445 -18.02 -18.19 13.13
N ALA A 446 -17.29 -17.73 14.15
CA ALA A 446 -17.83 -17.57 15.50
C ALA A 446 -18.68 -16.29 15.66
N ALA A 447 -18.27 -15.19 15.01
CA ALA A 447 -18.91 -13.89 15.17
C ALA A 447 -20.17 -13.71 14.31
N PHE A 448 -20.16 -14.12 13.04
CA PHE A 448 -21.21 -13.74 12.07
C PHE A 448 -22.56 -14.48 12.26
N PRO A 449 -22.63 -15.82 12.36
CA PRO A 449 -23.92 -16.54 12.36
C PRO A 449 -24.84 -16.19 13.53
N LYS A 450 -24.28 -15.72 14.64
CA LYS A 450 -24.99 -15.52 15.91
C LYS A 450 -25.59 -14.12 16.07
N LEU A 451 -25.46 -13.28 15.06
CA LEU A 451 -25.86 -11.87 15.11
C LEU A 451 -27.10 -11.59 14.22
N SER A 452 -28.03 -12.55 14.13
CA SER A 452 -29.30 -12.42 13.40
C SER A 452 -29.15 -12.07 11.92
N LEU A 453 -28.29 -12.80 11.21
CA LEU A 453 -28.03 -12.56 9.78
C LEU A 453 -29.16 -12.97 8.85
N CYS A 454 -30.01 -13.87 9.32
CA CYS A 454 -31.19 -14.31 8.60
C CYS A 454 -32.43 -13.76 9.30
N SER A 455 -33.40 -13.30 8.53
CA SER A 455 -34.75 -13.05 9.03
C SER A 455 -35.45 -14.37 9.36
N ALA A 456 -36.58 -14.29 10.09
CA ALA A 456 -37.33 -15.46 10.54
C ALA A 456 -37.85 -16.35 9.40
N ASP A 457 -38.05 -15.77 8.21
CA ASP A 457 -38.45 -16.46 6.97
C ASP A 457 -37.26 -17.11 6.22
N GLY A 458 -36.05 -17.01 6.76
CA GLY A 458 -34.84 -17.57 6.14
C GLY A 458 -34.23 -16.72 5.04
N ALA A 459 -34.73 -15.50 4.79
CA ALA A 459 -34.07 -14.52 3.93
C ALA A 459 -32.90 -13.82 4.65
N LEU A 460 -32.06 -13.07 3.91
CA LEU A 460 -31.02 -12.23 4.52
C LEU A 460 -31.68 -11.04 5.21
N ALA A 461 -31.24 -10.74 6.44
CA ALA A 461 -31.70 -9.55 7.16
C ALA A 461 -31.44 -8.28 6.33
N GLU A 462 -32.34 -7.29 6.45
CA GLU A 462 -32.34 -6.07 5.65
C GLU A 462 -30.99 -5.32 5.65
N PRO A 463 -30.29 -5.13 6.80
CA PRO A 463 -29.00 -4.44 6.81
C PRO A 463 -27.91 -5.18 6.02
N LEU A 464 -27.92 -6.52 6.06
CA LEU A 464 -26.99 -7.32 5.25
C LEU A 464 -27.34 -7.31 3.77
N THR A 465 -28.63 -7.30 3.44
CA THR A 465 -29.07 -7.12 2.05
C THR A 465 -28.58 -5.79 1.50
N ARG A 466 -28.67 -4.71 2.28
CA ARG A 466 -28.06 -3.41 1.92
C ARG A 466 -26.55 -3.51 1.78
N LEU A 467 -25.84 -4.11 2.74
CA LEU A 467 -24.39 -4.24 2.69
C LEU A 467 -23.93 -4.95 1.42
N LYS A 468 -24.59 -6.07 1.10
CA LYS A 468 -24.34 -6.82 -0.13
C LYS A 468 -24.49 -5.96 -1.38
N ILE A 469 -25.60 -5.21 -1.48
CA ILE A 469 -25.87 -4.32 -2.61
C ILE A 469 -24.80 -3.24 -2.73
N GLU A 470 -24.43 -2.60 -1.62
CA GLU A 470 -23.37 -1.57 -1.63
C GLU A 470 -22.04 -2.16 -2.10
N MET A 471 -21.61 -3.30 -1.56
CA MET A 471 -20.33 -3.89 -1.93
C MET A 471 -20.23 -4.19 -3.43
N VAL A 472 -21.31 -4.67 -4.05
CA VAL A 472 -21.36 -4.93 -5.49
C VAL A 472 -21.33 -3.63 -6.28
N ASN A 473 -22.22 -2.67 -5.93
CA ASN A 473 -22.28 -1.38 -6.61
C ASN A 473 -20.91 -0.68 -6.60
N GLU A 474 -20.25 -0.68 -5.45
CA GLU A 474 -18.96 -0.04 -5.27
C GLU A 474 -17.84 -0.76 -6.04
N THR A 475 -17.87 -2.08 -6.09
CA THR A 475 -16.90 -2.87 -6.88
C THR A 475 -17.05 -2.60 -8.38
N MET A 476 -18.29 -2.57 -8.88
CA MET A 476 -18.61 -2.32 -10.28
C MET A 476 -18.30 -0.87 -10.68
N GLN A 477 -18.65 0.11 -9.85
CA GLN A 477 -18.38 1.53 -10.13
C GLN A 477 -16.88 1.82 -10.23
N ALA A 478 -16.06 1.18 -9.40
CA ALA A 478 -14.61 1.35 -9.44
C ALA A 478 -13.91 0.53 -10.56
N GLY A 479 -14.67 -0.18 -11.40
CA GLY A 479 -14.14 -0.93 -12.54
C GLY A 479 -13.32 -2.17 -12.18
N TYR A 480 -13.53 -2.74 -10.98
CA TYR A 480 -12.89 -3.98 -10.57
C TYR A 480 -13.66 -5.21 -11.08
N HIS A 481 -12.93 -6.30 -11.34
CA HIS A 481 -13.56 -7.59 -11.67
C HIS A 481 -14.41 -8.09 -10.52
N VAL A 482 -15.60 -8.60 -10.82
CA VAL A 482 -16.54 -9.20 -9.86
C VAL A 482 -16.58 -10.70 -10.12
N ASP A 483 -16.33 -11.50 -9.09
CA ASP A 483 -16.37 -12.95 -9.21
C ASP A 483 -17.80 -13.47 -9.43
N ASP A 484 -17.94 -14.67 -10.01
CA ASP A 484 -19.23 -15.30 -10.28
C ASP A 484 -20.09 -15.50 -9.03
N ARG A 485 -19.49 -15.72 -7.84
CA ARG A 485 -20.24 -15.89 -6.59
C ARG A 485 -20.84 -14.54 -6.17
N LEU A 486 -20.08 -13.44 -6.25
CA LEU A 486 -20.57 -12.10 -5.97
C LEU A 486 -21.58 -11.64 -7.04
N ALA A 487 -21.35 -11.97 -8.32
CA ALA A 487 -22.30 -11.74 -9.39
C ALA A 487 -23.61 -12.50 -9.13
N LYS A 488 -23.56 -13.78 -8.74
CA LYS A 488 -24.74 -14.56 -8.32
C LYS A 488 -25.40 -14.00 -7.07
N MET A 489 -24.65 -13.44 -6.13
CA MET A 489 -25.21 -12.75 -4.96
C MET A 489 -26.04 -11.52 -5.35
N TYR A 490 -25.71 -10.86 -6.47
CA TYR A 490 -26.39 -9.68 -6.99
C TYR A 490 -27.50 -10.00 -8.00
N LEU A 491 -27.22 -10.92 -8.94
CA LEU A 491 -28.05 -11.27 -10.09
C LEU A 491 -28.90 -12.53 -9.87
N GLY A 492 -28.65 -13.29 -8.81
CA GLY A 492 -29.38 -14.51 -8.51
C GLY A 492 -30.87 -14.22 -8.26
N ASP A 493 -31.73 -15.14 -8.71
CA ASP A 493 -33.16 -15.11 -8.42
C ASP A 493 -33.41 -14.85 -6.93
N ALA A 494 -34.49 -14.13 -6.62
CA ALA A 494 -34.91 -13.76 -5.27
C ALA A 494 -35.16 -14.95 -4.30
N ALA A 495 -34.83 -16.17 -4.70
CA ALA A 495 -35.07 -17.43 -3.99
C ALA A 495 -33.83 -18.02 -3.27
N VAL A 496 -32.64 -17.38 -3.30
CA VAL A 496 -31.48 -17.93 -2.57
C VAL A 496 -31.65 -17.69 -1.07
N SER A 497 -31.72 -18.77 -0.28
CA SER A 497 -31.89 -18.67 1.17
C SER A 497 -30.66 -18.10 1.86
N CYS A 498 -30.85 -17.46 3.02
CA CYS A 498 -29.75 -16.99 3.85
C CYS A 498 -28.79 -18.12 4.23
N LYS A 499 -29.30 -19.35 4.41
CA LYS A 499 -28.49 -20.53 4.71
C LYS A 499 -27.48 -20.83 3.59
N ASP A 500 -27.86 -20.62 2.34
CA ASP A 500 -27.00 -20.88 1.18
C ASP A 500 -25.99 -19.73 0.95
N LEU A 501 -26.38 -18.49 1.27
CA LEU A 501 -25.54 -17.30 1.10
C LEU A 501 -24.54 -17.09 2.25
N LEU A 502 -24.88 -17.49 3.47
CA LEU A 502 -24.09 -17.22 4.66
C LEU A 502 -22.63 -17.71 4.55
N PRO A 503 -22.34 -18.95 4.09
CA PRO A 503 -20.95 -19.39 3.92
C PRO A 503 -20.15 -18.51 2.97
N ALA A 504 -20.77 -18.03 1.87
CA ALA A 504 -20.11 -17.16 0.91
C ALA A 504 -19.84 -15.77 1.49
N VAL A 505 -20.78 -15.20 2.25
CA VAL A 505 -20.59 -13.94 2.98
C VAL A 505 -19.47 -14.08 4.00
N GLN A 506 -19.47 -15.15 4.81
CA GLN A 506 -18.42 -15.40 5.79
C GLN A 506 -17.05 -15.56 5.14
N HIS A 507 -16.96 -16.33 4.06
CA HIS A 507 -15.72 -16.49 3.32
C HIS A 507 -15.20 -15.15 2.80
N ARG A 508 -16.06 -14.36 2.15
CA ARG A 508 -15.68 -13.03 1.64
C ARG A 508 -15.24 -12.09 2.76
N MET A 509 -15.94 -12.08 3.90
CA MET A 509 -15.57 -11.27 5.07
C MET A 509 -14.22 -11.70 5.66
N ALA A 510 -13.94 -13.00 5.72
CA ALA A 510 -12.63 -13.51 6.12
C ALA A 510 -11.54 -13.06 5.14
N VAL A 511 -11.81 -13.06 3.83
CA VAL A 511 -10.88 -12.55 2.81
C VAL A 511 -10.64 -11.05 2.98
N TYR A 512 -11.68 -10.24 3.17
CA TYR A 512 -11.53 -8.82 3.47
C TYR A 512 -10.62 -8.59 4.68
N ILE A 513 -10.88 -9.29 5.78
CA ILE A 513 -10.07 -9.17 7.01
C ILE A 513 -8.63 -9.61 6.77
N PHE A 514 -8.40 -10.72 6.06
CA PHE A 514 -7.05 -11.17 5.75
C PHE A 514 -6.29 -10.17 4.86
N VAL A 515 -6.96 -9.63 3.84
CA VAL A 515 -6.34 -8.73 2.88
C VAL A 515 -5.98 -7.38 3.53
N VAL A 516 -6.85 -6.83 4.37
CA VAL A 516 -6.59 -5.55 5.08
C VAL A 516 -5.62 -5.67 6.26
N THR A 517 -5.22 -6.90 6.63
CA THR A 517 -4.31 -7.17 7.75
C THR A 517 -3.02 -7.83 7.26
N GLY A 518 -2.99 -9.17 7.19
CA GLY A 518 -1.81 -9.96 6.85
C GLY A 518 -1.28 -9.69 5.43
N TYR A 519 -2.16 -9.62 4.44
CA TYR A 519 -1.73 -9.32 3.07
C TYR A 519 -1.20 -7.89 2.97
N HIS A 520 -1.93 -6.89 3.48
CA HIS A 520 -1.47 -5.49 3.55
C HIS A 520 -0.11 -5.37 4.22
N ARG A 521 0.12 -6.07 5.34
CA ARG A 521 1.44 -6.11 5.98
C ARG A 521 2.52 -6.68 5.06
N HIS A 522 2.22 -7.76 4.33
CA HIS A 522 3.16 -8.40 3.40
C HIS A 522 3.55 -7.49 2.23
N VAL A 523 2.59 -6.79 1.63
CA VAL A 523 2.83 -5.95 0.43
C VAL A 523 3.18 -4.51 0.76
N GLY A 524 2.82 -4.02 1.96
CA GLY A 524 3.02 -2.63 2.37
C GLY A 524 4.35 -2.34 3.06
N PHE A 525 5.13 -3.37 3.41
CA PHE A 525 6.42 -3.20 4.06
C PHE A 525 7.59 -3.16 3.07
N VAL A 526 7.69 -2.05 2.33
CA VAL A 526 8.69 -1.85 1.26
C VAL A 526 9.94 -1.07 1.69
N GLY A 527 9.98 -0.59 2.94
CA GLY A 527 11.06 0.28 3.41
C GLY A 527 12.45 -0.35 3.38
N ASP A 528 12.56 -1.66 3.58
CA ASP A 528 13.85 -2.35 3.52
C ASP A 528 14.48 -2.27 2.11
N TYR A 529 13.65 -2.27 1.07
CA TYR A 529 14.06 -2.27 -0.33
C TYR A 529 14.48 -0.87 -0.80
N TYR A 530 13.87 0.16 -0.23
CA TYR A 530 14.05 1.55 -0.62
C TYR A 530 15.10 2.29 0.22
N ALA A 531 15.78 1.60 1.14
CA ALA A 531 16.86 2.20 1.92
C ALA A 531 18.15 2.43 1.11
N ASP A 532 18.37 1.64 0.06
CA ASP A 532 19.55 1.73 -0.81
C ASP A 532 19.13 2.02 -2.27
N PRO A 533 19.49 3.19 -2.82
CA PRO A 533 19.22 3.54 -4.22
C PRO A 533 19.75 2.56 -5.26
N SER A 534 20.75 1.73 -4.91
CA SER A 534 21.34 0.73 -5.80
C SER A 534 20.66 -0.63 -5.66
N LEU A 535 19.84 -0.85 -4.63
CA LEU A 535 19.06 -2.07 -4.46
C LEU A 535 17.79 -2.01 -5.32
N ALA A 536 16.93 -1.02 -5.05
CA ALA A 536 15.71 -0.76 -5.80
C ALA A 536 15.33 0.72 -5.75
N SER A 537 14.63 1.18 -6.79
CA SER A 537 14.09 2.54 -6.86
C SER A 537 12.77 2.55 -7.62
N MET A 538 11.90 3.53 -7.35
CA MET A 538 10.69 3.77 -8.16
C MET A 538 10.98 4.38 -9.53
N SER A 539 12.19 4.87 -9.77
CA SER A 539 12.61 5.37 -11.07
C SER A 539 14.14 5.49 -11.13
N TRP A 540 14.69 5.47 -12.33
CA TRP A 540 16.12 5.58 -12.60
C TRP A 540 16.36 6.12 -14.02
N LYS A 541 17.53 6.72 -14.24
CA LYS A 541 17.96 7.11 -15.59
C LYS A 541 18.24 5.85 -16.42
N SER A 542 17.83 5.84 -17.68
CA SER A 542 18.09 4.70 -18.56
C SER A 542 19.59 4.38 -18.63
N GLY A 543 19.94 3.09 -18.56
CA GLY A 543 21.32 2.61 -18.48
C GLY A 543 21.98 2.66 -17.09
N GLU A 544 21.35 3.25 -16.07
CA GLU A 544 21.92 3.29 -14.72
C GLU A 544 21.31 2.24 -13.78
N PRO A 545 22.14 1.52 -12.99
CA PRO A 545 21.66 0.51 -12.04
C PRO A 545 21.35 1.10 -10.65
N TYR A 546 20.79 2.31 -10.59
CA TYR A 546 20.42 2.98 -9.34
C TYR A 546 19.42 4.13 -9.55
N GLY A 547 18.64 4.46 -8.53
CA GLY A 547 17.80 5.66 -8.52
C GLY A 547 18.61 6.94 -8.39
N ARG A 548 18.20 8.03 -9.04
CA ARG A 548 18.81 9.35 -8.87
C ARG A 548 18.42 9.99 -7.54
N PRO A 549 19.28 10.81 -6.91
CA PRO A 549 19.05 11.39 -5.58
C PRO A 549 17.66 12.03 -5.40
N ARG A 550 17.21 12.87 -6.34
CA ARG A 550 15.92 13.58 -6.27
C ARG A 550 14.76 12.60 -6.17
N GLN A 551 14.60 11.76 -7.19
CA GLN A 551 13.48 10.82 -7.27
C GLN A 551 13.52 9.82 -6.11
N HIS A 552 14.72 9.39 -5.71
CA HIS A 552 14.88 8.48 -4.58
C HIS A 552 14.50 9.14 -3.24
N MET A 553 14.81 10.41 -3.03
CA MET A 553 14.40 11.12 -1.81
C MET A 553 12.89 11.40 -1.76
N ILE A 554 12.25 11.67 -2.90
CA ILE A 554 10.78 11.78 -2.95
C ILE A 554 10.16 10.44 -2.56
N MET A 555 10.66 9.34 -3.15
CA MET A 555 10.23 7.98 -2.82
C MET A 555 10.46 7.64 -1.35
N SER A 556 11.60 8.02 -0.77
CA SER A 556 11.93 7.72 0.63
C SER A 556 10.99 8.44 1.60
N VAL A 557 10.53 9.67 1.26
CA VAL A 557 9.47 10.35 2.02
C VAL A 557 8.14 9.61 1.93
N VAL A 558 7.75 9.15 0.74
CA VAL A 558 6.54 8.33 0.58
C VAL A 558 6.62 7.10 1.48
N ASN A 559 7.74 6.37 1.41
CA ASN A 559 7.96 5.17 2.22
C ASN A 559 7.83 5.42 3.72
N VAL A 560 8.46 6.49 4.23
CA VAL A 560 8.36 6.85 5.65
C VAL A 560 6.93 7.23 6.02
N PHE A 561 6.29 8.08 5.20
CA PHE A 561 4.93 8.54 5.43
C PHE A 561 3.95 7.37 5.56
N THR A 562 4.09 6.34 4.72
CA THR A 562 3.25 5.14 4.70
C THR A 562 3.74 4.01 5.61
N SER A 563 4.69 4.26 6.52
CA SER A 563 5.25 3.23 7.41
C SER A 563 4.92 3.44 8.90
N MET A 564 4.13 4.46 9.20
CA MET A 564 3.80 4.88 10.56
C MET A 564 3.02 3.81 11.34
N ARG A 565 3.41 3.49 12.58
CA ARG A 565 2.76 2.43 13.38
C ARG A 565 1.25 2.66 13.59
N GLN A 566 0.48 1.59 13.42
CA GLN A 566 -0.98 1.53 13.57
C GLN A 566 -1.40 0.53 14.65
N PRO A 567 -2.67 0.53 15.07
CA PRO A 567 -3.19 -0.44 16.03
C PRO A 567 -3.00 -1.88 15.53
N LEU A 568 -2.40 -2.73 16.36
CA LEU A 568 -2.11 -4.11 16.00
C LEU A 568 -3.34 -4.99 16.06
N LEU A 569 -3.42 -5.97 15.17
CA LEU A 569 -4.54 -6.92 15.10
C LEU A 569 -4.80 -7.65 16.42
N LYS A 570 -3.75 -7.92 17.20
CA LYS A 570 -3.84 -8.65 18.48
C LYS A 570 -4.29 -7.82 19.67
N GLU A 571 -4.49 -6.51 19.51
CA GLU A 571 -4.94 -5.65 20.61
C GLU A 571 -6.39 -5.98 21.03
N ASP A 572 -6.79 -5.51 22.22
CA ASP A 572 -8.13 -5.77 22.75
C ASP A 572 -9.10 -4.63 22.39
N TYR A 573 -10.02 -4.90 21.47
CA TYR A 573 -11.01 -3.96 20.94
C TYR A 573 -12.42 -4.15 21.54
N THR A 574 -12.54 -4.87 22.66
CA THR A 574 -13.85 -5.18 23.25
C THR A 574 -14.63 -3.94 23.71
N HIS A 575 -13.96 -2.78 23.83
CA HIS A 575 -14.64 -1.50 24.07
C HIS A 575 -15.63 -1.11 22.96
N LEU A 576 -15.43 -1.59 21.73
CA LEU A 576 -16.33 -1.30 20.61
C LEU A 576 -17.69 -2.00 20.73
N PHE A 577 -17.75 -3.10 21.46
CA PHE A 577 -18.97 -3.90 21.62
C PHE A 577 -19.85 -3.42 22.77
N ARG A 578 -19.32 -2.53 23.62
CA ARG A 578 -20.06 -1.98 24.76
C ARG A 578 -21.33 -1.25 24.30
N GLY A 579 -22.43 -1.56 24.97
CA GLY A 579 -23.73 -0.94 24.72
C GLY A 579 -24.50 -1.56 23.56
N LEU A 580 -24.02 -2.66 22.99
CA LEU A 580 -24.84 -3.55 22.16
C LEU A 580 -25.86 -4.29 23.05
N ALA A 581 -26.77 -5.02 22.43
CA ALA A 581 -27.64 -5.93 23.18
C ALA A 581 -26.78 -6.93 23.98
N PRO A 582 -27.16 -7.30 25.23
CA PRO A 582 -26.30 -8.10 26.12
C PRO A 582 -25.78 -9.40 25.50
N ASP A 583 -26.64 -10.09 24.73
CA ASP A 583 -26.29 -11.32 24.01
C ASP A 583 -25.25 -11.06 22.90
N GLN A 584 -25.42 -9.99 22.13
CA GLN A 584 -24.50 -9.60 21.06
C GLN A 584 -23.14 -9.15 21.61
N GLU A 585 -23.13 -8.36 22.70
CA GLU A 585 -21.91 -7.93 23.37
C GLU A 585 -21.13 -9.13 23.91
N GLU A 586 -21.80 -10.09 24.56
CA GLU A 586 -21.19 -11.32 25.06
C GLU A 586 -20.59 -12.16 23.93
N ILE A 587 -21.37 -12.38 22.84
CA ILE A 587 -20.94 -13.15 21.68
C ILE A 587 -19.67 -12.54 21.07
N LEU A 588 -19.67 -11.24 20.78
CA LEU A 588 -18.55 -10.57 20.14
C LEU A 588 -17.33 -10.50 21.06
N THR A 589 -17.52 -10.20 22.33
CA THR A 589 -16.44 -10.19 23.32
C THR A 589 -15.77 -11.55 23.43
N LYS A 590 -16.57 -12.62 23.50
CA LYS A 590 -16.04 -14.00 23.57
C LYS A 590 -15.33 -14.41 22.28
N ALA A 591 -15.91 -14.07 21.12
CA ALA A 591 -15.29 -14.34 19.82
C ALA A 591 -13.95 -13.61 19.68
N TRP A 592 -13.88 -12.33 20.08
CA TRP A 592 -12.65 -11.54 20.02
C TRP A 592 -11.56 -12.10 20.93
N ARG A 593 -11.88 -12.42 22.19
CA ARG A 593 -10.90 -13.05 23.11
C ARG A 593 -10.39 -14.36 22.54
N THR A 594 -11.27 -15.25 22.08
CA THR A 594 -10.85 -16.50 21.43
C THR A 594 -9.90 -16.24 20.25
N PHE A 595 -10.18 -15.20 19.46
CA PHE A 595 -9.31 -14.81 18.35
C PHE A 595 -7.95 -14.28 18.82
N GLN A 596 -7.88 -13.49 19.89
CA GLN A 596 -6.60 -13.05 20.48
C GLN A 596 -5.74 -14.25 20.94
N GLU A 597 -6.36 -15.25 21.55
CA GLU A 597 -5.70 -16.49 21.96
C GLU A 597 -5.19 -17.28 20.75
N ASP A 598 -5.97 -17.35 19.67
CA ASP A 598 -5.56 -17.98 18.42
C ASP A 598 -4.39 -17.21 17.77
N LEU A 599 -4.44 -15.87 17.75
CA LEU A 599 -3.34 -15.02 17.25
C LEU A 599 -2.06 -15.21 18.05
N LYS A 600 -2.15 -15.40 19.37
CA LYS A 600 -0.98 -15.71 20.20
C LYS A 600 -0.33 -17.03 19.76
N GLN A 601 -1.12 -18.06 19.46
CA GLN A 601 -0.59 -19.33 18.95
C GLN A 601 0.05 -19.18 17.56
N VAL A 602 -0.55 -18.37 16.69
CA VAL A 602 0.04 -18.03 15.38
C VAL A 602 1.40 -17.35 15.55
N GLU A 603 1.49 -16.38 16.48
CA GLU A 603 2.73 -15.69 16.82
C GLU A 603 3.82 -16.67 17.30
N GLU A 604 3.51 -17.53 18.26
CA GLU A 604 4.44 -18.52 18.81
C GLU A 604 4.94 -19.51 17.74
N GLU A 605 4.07 -20.00 16.87
CA GLU A 605 4.45 -20.92 15.80
C GLU A 605 5.32 -20.24 14.73
N ILE A 606 5.04 -18.98 14.38
CA ILE A 606 5.88 -18.21 13.45
C ILE A 606 7.26 -17.95 14.05
N ASP A 607 7.36 -17.60 15.33
CA ASP A 607 8.63 -17.46 16.03
C ASP A 607 9.45 -18.76 15.97
N ARG A 608 8.81 -19.89 16.29
CA ARG A 608 9.43 -21.23 16.22
C ARG A 608 9.90 -21.61 14.81
N ARG A 609 9.19 -21.16 13.76
CA ARG A 609 9.62 -21.35 12.36
C ARG A 609 10.82 -20.46 12.03
N ASN A 610 10.79 -19.20 12.48
CA ASN A 610 11.85 -18.22 12.25
C ASN A 610 13.18 -18.60 12.89
N GLU A 611 13.17 -19.32 14.02
CA GLU A 611 14.39 -19.91 14.61
C GLU A 611 15.18 -20.82 13.65
N LYS A 612 14.50 -21.39 12.64
CA LYS A 612 15.08 -22.33 11.68
C LYS A 612 15.24 -21.76 10.27
N ARG A 613 14.73 -20.56 10.02
CA ARG A 613 14.78 -19.94 8.69
C ARG A 613 16.11 -19.24 8.47
N GLU A 614 16.63 -19.36 7.26
CA GLU A 614 17.77 -18.56 6.81
C GLU A 614 17.42 -17.06 6.76
N ILE A 615 16.20 -16.75 6.34
CA ILE A 615 15.67 -15.40 6.23
C ILE A 615 14.46 -15.26 7.14
N LEU A 616 14.57 -14.35 8.10
CA LEU A 616 13.47 -13.98 8.98
C LEU A 616 12.28 -13.47 8.17
N ASN A 617 11.09 -14.02 8.40
CA ASN A 617 9.85 -13.45 7.86
C ASN A 617 8.82 -13.34 8.97
N ILE A 618 8.35 -12.12 9.19
CA ILE A 618 7.34 -11.82 10.22
C ILE A 618 6.09 -11.17 9.63
N ASN A 619 5.92 -11.18 8.31
CA ASN A 619 4.84 -10.43 7.65
C ASN A 619 3.44 -10.91 8.06
N MET A 620 3.31 -12.18 8.46
CA MET A 620 2.07 -12.77 8.97
C MET A 620 2.04 -12.89 10.50
N SER A 621 3.06 -12.38 11.20
CA SER A 621 3.15 -12.44 12.66
C SER A 621 2.25 -11.38 13.31
N PRO A 622 1.35 -11.76 14.23
CA PRO A 622 0.55 -10.81 15.00
C PRO A 622 1.34 -9.77 15.82
N LYS A 623 2.67 -9.92 15.94
CA LYS A 623 3.57 -8.88 16.48
C LYS A 623 3.57 -7.59 15.67
N VAL A 624 3.36 -7.69 14.36
CA VAL A 624 3.49 -6.56 13.42
C VAL A 624 2.32 -6.43 12.46
N VAL A 625 1.42 -7.42 12.41
CA VAL A 625 0.20 -7.33 11.62
C VAL A 625 -0.75 -6.32 12.24
N GLU A 626 -1.14 -5.36 11.44
CA GLU A 626 -2.03 -4.27 11.82
C GLU A 626 -3.48 -4.71 11.66
N SER A 627 -4.37 -4.03 12.39
CA SER A 627 -5.81 -4.31 12.36
C SER A 627 -6.48 -3.88 11.06
N ALA A 628 -5.95 -2.88 10.36
CA ALA A 628 -6.54 -2.32 9.15
C ALA A 628 -5.49 -1.67 8.24
N VAL A 629 -5.93 -1.32 7.04
CA VAL A 629 -5.18 -0.51 6.09
C VAL A 629 -5.25 0.96 6.53
N SER A 630 -4.32 1.43 7.35
CA SER A 630 -4.41 2.76 7.97
C SER A 630 -3.11 3.58 7.96
N LYS A 631 -2.14 3.14 7.15
CA LYS A 631 -0.83 3.76 6.93
C LYS A 631 -0.70 4.49 5.63
#